data_AF-A0A973B1D3-F1
#
_entry.id   AF-A0A973B1D3-F1
#
_cell.length_a   1.000
_cell.length_b   1.000
_cell.length_c   1.000
_cell.angle_alpha   90.00
_cell.angle_beta   90.00
_cell.angle_gamma   90.00
#
_symmetry.space_group_name_H-M   'P 1'
#
loop_
_entity.id
_entity.type
_entity.pdbx_description
1 polymer ?
#
loop_
_entity_poly.entity_id
_entity_poly.type
_entity_poly.pdbx_seq_one_letter_code
_entity_poly.pdbx_strand_id
1 'polypeptide(L)'
;MASRDGWLTTGDAARIIGSTRQHVVDLCNRGLLPYSLVNRHRRIRREDLDAFAAGAHRMTRDQRRSFRLAMAVAGRLVADPEGTKHAARAHLADMSPGSSRRRGGKWHDRWIGLLDGPLDDLLTALTADTVDSRELRQNSPFVGVLSDTERTAVLKNLSRPTRDQP
;
A
#
# COMPACT_ATOMS: atom_id res chain seq x y z
N MET A 1 5.38 -24.84 -9.54
CA MET A 1 5.58 -26.04 -8.68
C MET A 1 5.55 -25.58 -7.23
N ALA A 2 4.41 -25.71 -6.56
CA ALA A 2 4.29 -25.43 -5.13
C ALA A 2 4.92 -26.60 -4.35
N SER A 3 5.97 -26.35 -3.57
CA SER A 3 6.57 -27.39 -2.72
C SER A 3 5.58 -27.83 -1.65
N ARG A 4 5.49 -29.15 -1.50
CA ARG A 4 4.59 -29.94 -0.63
C ARG A 4 4.78 -29.74 0.88
N ASP A 5 5.59 -28.79 1.34
CA ASP A 5 6.09 -28.79 2.72
C ASP A 5 5.55 -27.63 3.59
N GLY A 6 4.61 -26.83 3.11
CA GLY A 6 4.06 -25.71 3.89
C GLY A 6 5.06 -24.58 4.21
N TRP A 7 6.32 -24.71 3.80
CA TRP A 7 7.36 -23.70 3.95
C TRP A 7 7.53 -22.89 2.66
N LEU A 8 7.51 -21.57 2.82
CA LEU A 8 7.61 -20.60 1.75
C LEU A 8 8.96 -19.89 1.80
N THR A 9 9.52 -19.59 0.64
CA THR A 9 10.61 -18.62 0.57
C THR A 9 10.07 -17.21 0.83
N THR A 10 10.96 -16.27 1.17
CA THR A 10 10.56 -14.84 1.25
C THR A 10 9.98 -14.30 -0.05
N GLY A 11 10.37 -14.84 -1.21
CA GLY A 11 9.81 -14.46 -2.51
C GLY A 11 8.40 -15.00 -2.72
N ASP A 12 8.15 -16.24 -2.32
CA ASP A 12 6.80 -16.84 -2.42
C ASP A 12 5.83 -16.17 -1.46
N ALA A 13 6.27 -15.93 -0.22
CA ALA A 13 5.49 -15.21 0.77
C ALA A 13 5.12 -13.81 0.28
N ALA A 14 6.09 -13.09 -0.30
CA ALA A 14 5.87 -11.76 -0.86
C ALA A 14 4.81 -11.78 -1.97
N ARG A 15 4.87 -12.76 -2.88
CA ARG A 15 3.88 -12.93 -3.93
C ARG A 15 2.49 -13.23 -3.38
N ILE A 16 2.38 -14.05 -2.34
CA ILE A 16 1.10 -14.43 -1.71
C ILE A 16 0.41 -13.24 -1.05
N ILE A 17 1.15 -12.41 -0.29
CA ILE A 17 0.56 -11.25 0.41
C ILE A 17 0.58 -9.95 -0.41
N GLY A 18 0.91 -10.03 -1.70
CA GLY A 18 0.95 -8.89 -2.62
C GLY A 18 1.96 -7.81 -2.18
N SER A 19 3.15 -8.21 -1.75
CA SER A 19 4.19 -7.32 -1.26
C SER A 19 5.55 -7.61 -1.91
N THR A 20 6.56 -6.79 -1.60
CA THR A 20 7.94 -7.02 -2.04
C THR A 20 8.68 -8.03 -1.16
N ARG A 21 9.68 -8.71 -1.72
CA ARG A 21 10.57 -9.61 -0.96
C ARG A 21 11.29 -8.88 0.18
N GLN A 22 11.71 -7.64 -0.05
CA GLN A 22 12.40 -6.84 0.96
C GLN A 22 11.48 -6.51 2.13
N HIS A 23 10.21 -6.19 1.87
CA HIS A 23 9.23 -5.98 2.93
C HIS A 23 9.04 -7.23 3.80
N VAL A 24 8.91 -8.41 3.19
CA VAL A 24 8.84 -9.68 3.94
C VAL A 24 10.09 -9.91 4.79
N VAL A 25 11.29 -9.59 4.27
CA VAL A 25 12.54 -9.64 5.04
C VAL A 25 12.50 -8.68 6.24
N ASP A 26 12.02 -7.45 6.05
CA ASP A 26 11.91 -6.46 7.11
C ASP A 26 10.91 -6.90 8.19
N LEU A 27 9.80 -7.54 7.82
CA LEU A 27 8.84 -8.13 8.76
C LEU A 27 9.48 -9.22 9.62
N CYS A 28 10.26 -10.12 9.00
CA CYS A 28 11.01 -11.14 9.73
C CYS A 28 12.04 -10.53 10.69
N ASN A 29 12.79 -9.51 10.24
CA ASN A 29 13.79 -8.84 11.07
C ASN A 29 13.18 -8.11 12.28
N ARG A 30 11.95 -7.60 12.13
CA ARG A 30 11.20 -6.93 13.19
C ARG A 30 10.47 -7.90 14.13
N GLY A 31 10.55 -9.20 13.90
CA GLY A 31 9.83 -10.22 14.68
C GLY A 31 8.32 -10.22 14.44
N LEU A 32 7.84 -9.59 13.37
CA LEU A 32 6.41 -9.48 13.05
C LEU A 32 5.90 -10.66 12.20
N LEU A 33 6.81 -11.33 11.49
CA LEU A 33 6.51 -12.53 10.73
C LEU A 33 7.48 -13.64 11.17
N PRO A 34 6.97 -14.69 11.84
CA PRO A 34 7.78 -15.82 12.23
C PRO A 34 8.49 -16.46 11.03
N TYR A 35 9.74 -16.87 11.25
CA TYR A 35 10.52 -17.56 10.24
C TYR A 35 11.49 -18.55 10.89
N SER A 36 11.96 -19.49 10.09
CA SER A 36 13.08 -20.37 10.43
C SER A 36 14.21 -20.18 9.44
N LEU A 37 15.43 -20.41 9.90
CA LEU A 37 16.61 -20.46 9.04
C LEU A 37 16.82 -21.90 8.60
N VAL A 38 16.76 -22.14 7.28
CA VAL A 38 17.23 -23.38 6.67
C VAL A 38 18.50 -23.04 5.92
N ASN A 39 19.63 -23.50 6.45
CA ASN A 39 20.96 -22.99 6.11
C ASN A 39 21.03 -21.46 6.33
N ARG A 40 21.25 -20.69 5.26
CA ARG A 40 21.31 -19.22 5.27
C ARG A 40 20.02 -18.56 4.77
N HIS A 41 18.98 -19.34 4.47
CA HIS A 41 17.76 -18.81 3.87
C HIS A 41 16.60 -18.83 4.87
N ARG A 42 15.88 -17.70 4.96
CA ARG A 42 14.62 -17.62 5.68
C ARG A 42 13.56 -18.48 5.00
N ARG A 43 12.82 -19.23 5.80
CA ARG A 43 11.63 -19.99 5.43
C ARG A 43 10.49 -19.60 6.36
N ILE A 44 9.33 -19.34 5.77
CA ILE A 44 8.13 -18.86 6.47
C ILE A 44 7.09 -19.96 6.36
N ARG A 45 6.44 -20.36 7.46
CA ARG A 45 5.35 -21.32 7.35
C ARG A 45 4.14 -20.64 6.72
N ARG A 46 3.41 -21.40 5.91
CA ARG A 46 2.19 -20.93 5.26
C ARG A 46 1.15 -20.48 6.28
N GLU A 47 1.00 -21.21 7.38
CA GLU A 47 0.09 -20.87 8.49
C GLU A 47 0.42 -19.52 9.13
N ASP A 48 1.70 -19.24 9.40
CA ASP A 48 2.15 -17.96 9.97
C ASP A 48 1.89 -16.80 9.01
N LEU A 49 2.11 -17.03 7.71
CA LEU A 49 1.84 -16.04 6.67
C LEU A 49 0.34 -15.75 6.55
N ASP A 50 -0.49 -16.79 6.56
CA ASP A 50 -1.95 -16.65 6.45
C ASP A 50 -2.51 -15.97 7.72
N ALA A 51 -2.02 -16.32 8.92
CA ALA A 51 -2.39 -15.65 10.17
C ALA A 51 -1.95 -14.17 10.19
N PHE A 52 -0.72 -13.89 9.72
CA PHE A 52 -0.25 -12.52 9.53
C PHE A 52 -1.13 -11.76 8.54
N ALA A 53 -1.46 -12.38 7.39
CA ALA A 53 -2.31 -11.77 6.39
C ALA A 53 -3.70 -11.48 6.97
N ALA A 54 -4.33 -12.43 7.66
CA ALA A 54 -5.63 -12.25 8.31
C ALA A 54 -5.63 -11.12 9.35
N GLY A 55 -4.55 -11.01 10.15
CA GLY A 55 -4.36 -9.92 11.11
C GLY A 55 -4.12 -8.58 10.43
N ALA A 56 -3.27 -8.56 9.40
CA ALA A 56 -3.01 -7.39 8.58
C ALA A 56 -4.29 -6.92 7.90
N HIS A 57 -5.18 -7.79 7.42
CA HIS A 57 -6.46 -7.40 6.80
C HIS A 57 -7.35 -6.53 7.70
N ARG A 58 -7.13 -6.50 9.03
CA ARG A 58 -7.78 -5.52 9.90
C ARG A 58 -7.11 -4.15 9.81
N MET A 59 -7.55 -3.33 8.86
CA MET A 59 -7.16 -1.92 8.80
C MET A 59 -7.57 -1.16 10.07
N THR A 60 -6.65 -0.34 10.59
CA THR A 60 -6.98 0.67 11.62
C THR A 60 -7.97 1.70 11.06
N ARG A 61 -8.60 2.51 11.94
CA ARG A 61 -9.52 3.58 11.51
C ARG A 61 -8.86 4.54 10.53
N ASP A 62 -7.61 4.93 10.81
CA ASP A 62 -6.84 5.84 9.95
C ASP A 62 -6.45 5.20 8.62
N GLN A 63 -6.09 3.92 8.62
CA GLN A 63 -5.82 3.18 7.39
C GLN A 63 -7.08 3.05 6.52
N ARG A 64 -8.25 2.80 7.11
CA ARG A 64 -9.54 2.81 6.38
C ARG A 64 -9.84 4.21 5.83
N ARG A 65 -9.60 5.26 6.61
CA ARG A 65 -9.78 6.66 6.15
C ARG A 65 -8.89 6.94 4.94
N SER A 66 -7.60 6.60 5.04
CA SER A 66 -6.61 6.75 3.97
C SER A 66 -7.00 5.96 2.72
N PHE A 67 -7.45 4.71 2.89
CA PHE A 67 -7.93 3.86 1.80
C PHE A 67 -9.11 4.48 1.04
N ARG A 68 -10.12 4.97 1.76
CA ARG A 68 -11.30 5.60 1.14
C ARG A 68 -10.93 6.84 0.32
N LEU A 69 -10.03 7.67 0.85
CA LEU A 69 -9.54 8.83 0.11
C LEU A 69 -8.75 8.39 -1.14
N ALA A 70 -7.93 7.35 -1.03
CA ALA A 70 -7.19 6.82 -2.17
C ALA A 70 -8.11 6.24 -3.27
N MET A 71 -9.22 5.58 -2.91
CA MET A 71 -10.23 5.13 -3.87
C MET A 71 -10.86 6.30 -4.63
N ALA A 72 -11.16 7.41 -3.95
CA ALA A 72 -11.69 8.60 -4.60
C ALA A 72 -10.65 9.26 -5.53
N VAL A 73 -9.39 9.32 -5.10
CA VAL A 73 -8.28 9.76 -5.96
C VAL A 73 -8.12 8.83 -7.16
N ALA A 74 -8.25 7.52 -7.00
CA ALA A 74 -8.20 6.58 -8.13
C ALA A 74 -9.32 6.85 -9.14
N GLY A 75 -10.54 7.17 -8.68
CA GLY A 75 -11.62 7.62 -9.56
C GLY A 75 -11.26 8.89 -10.34
N ARG A 76 -10.64 9.88 -9.67
CA ARG A 76 -10.14 11.11 -10.32
C ARG A 76 -9.05 10.81 -11.34
N LEU A 77 -8.13 9.91 -10.99
CA LEU A 77 -7.02 9.48 -11.83
C LEU A 77 -7.50 8.74 -13.09
N VAL A 78 -8.58 7.95 -13.01
CA VAL A 78 -9.18 7.33 -14.20
C VAL A 78 -9.86 8.38 -15.09
N ALA A 79 -10.54 9.36 -14.48
CA ALA A 79 -11.26 10.40 -15.23
C ALA A 79 -10.33 11.43 -15.89
N ASP A 80 -9.22 11.78 -15.23
CA ASP A 80 -8.22 12.73 -15.70
C ASP A 80 -6.81 12.28 -15.25
N PRO A 81 -6.19 11.34 -16.00
CA PRO A 81 -4.89 10.79 -15.64
C PRO A 81 -3.79 11.85 -15.58
N GLU A 82 -3.70 12.70 -16.62
CA GLU A 82 -2.60 13.66 -16.76
C GLU A 82 -2.72 14.80 -15.75
N GLY A 83 -3.91 15.38 -15.56
CA GLY A 83 -4.11 16.42 -14.55
C GLY A 83 -3.85 15.92 -13.13
N THR A 84 -4.31 14.70 -12.82
CA THR A 84 -4.10 14.09 -11.50
C THR A 84 -2.63 13.75 -11.25
N LYS A 85 -1.92 13.21 -12.25
CA LYS A 85 -0.47 12.94 -12.16
C LYS A 85 0.33 14.25 -12.03
N HIS A 86 -0.04 15.29 -12.77
CA HIS A 86 0.62 16.59 -12.70
C HIS A 86 0.51 17.21 -11.30
N ALA A 87 -0.68 17.23 -10.71
CA ALA A 87 -0.89 17.73 -9.35
C ALA A 87 -0.06 16.97 -8.31
N ALA A 88 0.02 15.65 -8.42
CA ALA A 88 0.84 14.82 -7.54
C ALA A 88 2.34 15.11 -7.67
N ARG A 89 2.84 15.29 -8.91
CA ARG A 89 4.24 15.65 -9.17
C ARG A 89 4.58 17.03 -8.59
N ALA A 90 3.71 18.01 -8.75
CA ALA A 90 3.90 19.35 -8.19
C ALA A 90 4.07 19.27 -6.66
N HIS A 91 3.21 18.52 -5.98
CA HIS A 91 3.31 18.35 -4.54
C HIS A 91 4.58 17.59 -4.11
N LEU A 92 5.03 16.58 -4.87
CA LEU A 92 6.31 15.92 -4.60
C LEU A 92 7.52 16.84 -4.80
N ALA A 93 7.45 17.77 -5.74
CA ALA A 93 8.50 18.77 -5.97
C ALA A 93 8.58 19.75 -4.79
N ASP A 94 7.42 20.22 -4.30
CA ASP A 94 7.32 21.13 -3.15
C ASP A 94 7.83 20.48 -1.84
N MET A 95 7.67 19.16 -1.71
CA MET A 95 8.14 18.37 -0.56
C MET A 95 9.65 18.02 -0.59
N SER A 96 10.45 18.65 -1.47
CA SER A 96 11.86 18.29 -1.69
C SER A 96 12.75 18.29 -0.43
N PRO A 97 13.83 17.48 -0.41
CA PRO A 97 14.40 16.80 0.77
C PRO A 97 15.28 17.66 1.70
N GLY A 98 15.04 18.97 1.76
CA GLY A 98 15.74 19.89 2.66
C GLY A 98 15.47 19.61 4.16
N SER A 99 14.34 18.98 4.52
CA SER A 99 13.82 19.03 5.89
C SER A 99 13.71 17.71 6.66
N SER A 100 13.81 16.51 6.06
CA SER A 100 13.80 15.24 6.85
C SER A 100 14.45 14.03 6.16
N ARG A 101 15.79 13.93 6.25
CA ARG A 101 16.58 12.83 5.64
C ARG A 101 16.42 11.51 6.42
N ARG A 102 15.70 10.56 5.82
CA ARG A 102 16.02 9.11 5.68
C ARG A 102 14.77 8.25 5.43
N ARG A 103 13.58 8.67 5.88
CA ARG A 103 12.32 7.94 5.63
C ARG A 103 11.44 8.53 4.53
N GLY A 104 11.48 9.84 4.31
CA GLY A 104 10.72 10.50 3.23
C GLY A 104 11.22 10.15 1.83
N GLY A 105 12.54 10.04 1.65
CA GLY A 105 13.16 9.79 0.34
C GLY A 105 12.70 8.50 -0.34
N LYS A 106 12.69 7.37 0.39
CA LYS A 106 12.30 6.07 -0.23
C LYS A 106 10.87 6.06 -0.76
N TRP A 107 9.95 6.78 -0.13
CA TRP A 107 8.55 6.85 -0.56
C TRP A 107 8.38 7.87 -1.67
N HIS A 108 9.11 8.98 -1.61
CA HIS A 108 9.22 9.97 -2.68
C HIS A 108 9.70 9.32 -3.98
N ASP A 109 10.83 8.61 -3.96
CA ASP A 109 11.37 7.89 -5.12
C ASP A 109 10.38 6.86 -5.67
N ARG A 110 9.71 6.11 -4.78
CA ARG A 110 8.72 5.10 -5.17
C ARG A 110 7.50 5.74 -5.84
N TRP A 111 7.05 6.90 -5.36
CA TRP A 111 5.96 7.63 -5.99
C TRP A 111 6.34 8.24 -7.34
N ILE A 112 7.56 8.74 -7.49
CA ILE A 112 8.07 9.19 -8.81
C ILE A 112 8.00 8.02 -9.80
N GLY A 113 8.55 6.86 -9.43
CA GLY A 113 8.51 5.67 -10.28
C GLY A 113 7.09 5.23 -10.67
N LEU A 114 6.12 5.32 -9.74
CA LEU A 114 4.72 5.00 -10.03
C LEU A 114 4.04 6.04 -10.94
N LEU A 115 4.36 7.32 -10.78
CA LEU A 115 3.78 8.40 -11.59
C LEU A 115 4.28 8.37 -13.04
N ASP A 116 5.55 8.01 -13.23
CA ASP A 116 6.20 7.87 -14.53
C ASP A 116 5.95 6.49 -15.18
N GLY A 117 5.41 5.54 -14.41
CA GLY A 117 5.07 4.21 -14.86
C GLY A 117 3.65 4.04 -15.42
N PRO A 118 3.25 2.79 -15.69
CA PRO A 118 1.92 2.42 -16.15
C PRO A 118 0.82 2.87 -15.19
N LEU A 119 -0.34 3.25 -15.74
CA LEU A 119 -1.50 3.67 -14.95
C LEU A 119 -1.99 2.56 -14.00
N ASP A 120 -1.94 1.31 -14.44
CA ASP A 120 -2.40 0.15 -13.66
C ASP A 120 -1.59 -0.06 -12.37
N ASP A 121 -0.28 0.18 -12.41
CA ASP A 121 0.58 0.10 -11.22
C ASP A 121 0.24 1.21 -10.22
N LEU A 122 -0.05 2.41 -10.73
CA LEU A 122 -0.47 3.54 -9.90
C LEU A 122 -1.85 3.30 -9.27
N LEU A 123 -2.80 2.75 -10.03
CA LEU A 123 -4.12 2.35 -9.53
C LEU A 123 -3.99 1.23 -8.49
N THR A 124 -3.12 0.25 -8.72
CA THR A 124 -2.84 -0.83 -7.76
C THR A 124 -2.28 -0.25 -6.46
N ALA A 125 -1.32 0.67 -6.52
CA ALA A 125 -0.77 1.33 -5.34
C ALA A 125 -1.83 2.09 -4.51
N LEU A 126 -2.83 2.68 -5.18
CA LEU A 126 -3.93 3.38 -4.52
C LEU A 126 -4.98 2.43 -3.94
N THR A 127 -5.28 1.31 -4.61
CA THR A 127 -6.50 0.52 -4.37
C THR A 127 -6.28 -0.88 -3.81
N ALA A 128 -5.06 -1.42 -3.87
CA ALA A 128 -4.80 -2.75 -3.34
C ALA A 128 -4.80 -2.75 -1.81
N ASP A 129 -5.32 -3.82 -1.21
CA ASP A 129 -5.28 -4.06 0.24
C ASP A 129 -4.02 -4.84 0.64
N THR A 130 -2.85 -4.34 0.24
CA THR A 130 -1.55 -4.91 0.59
C THR A 130 -0.81 -4.00 1.56
N VAL A 131 0.12 -4.56 2.35
CA VAL A 131 0.90 -3.78 3.31
C VAL A 131 1.68 -2.66 2.62
N ASP A 132 2.31 -2.95 1.47
CA ASP A 132 3.01 -1.96 0.67
C ASP A 132 2.10 -0.80 0.21
N SER A 133 0.90 -1.12 -0.29
CA SER A 133 -0.05 -0.11 -0.76
C SER A 133 -0.57 0.75 0.39
N ARG A 134 -0.72 0.17 1.60
CA ARG A 134 -1.09 0.93 2.80
C ARG A 134 -0.02 1.91 3.23
N GLU A 135 1.24 1.49 3.19
CA GLU A 135 2.38 2.36 3.50
C GLU A 135 2.52 3.49 2.47
N LEU A 136 2.32 3.19 1.18
CA LEU A 136 2.28 4.19 0.12
C LEU A 136 1.19 5.23 0.38
N ARG A 137 -0.05 4.79 0.64
CA ARG A 137 -1.18 5.70 0.91
C ARG A 137 -0.98 6.60 2.14
N GLN A 138 -0.23 6.16 3.15
CA GLN A 138 0.13 7.02 4.29
C GLN A 138 1.08 8.16 3.91
N ASN A 139 1.86 7.96 2.84
CA ASN A 139 2.83 8.92 2.31
C ASN A 139 2.37 9.45 0.94
N SER A 140 1.06 9.56 0.72
CA SER A 140 0.48 9.87 -0.58
C SER A 140 0.77 11.30 -1.06
N PRO A 141 1.20 11.50 -2.32
CA PRO A 141 1.42 12.83 -2.89
C PRO A 141 0.15 13.50 -3.38
N PHE A 142 -1.01 12.83 -3.33
CA PHE A 142 -2.28 13.34 -3.88
C PHE A 142 -3.03 14.28 -2.91
N VAL A 143 -2.30 15.01 -2.06
CA VAL A 143 -2.90 16.07 -1.24
C VAL A 143 -3.37 17.19 -2.17
N GLY A 144 -4.56 17.74 -1.91
CA GLY A 144 -5.15 18.79 -2.74
C GLY A 144 -5.85 18.34 -4.02
N VAL A 145 -5.67 17.07 -4.46
CA VAL A 145 -6.42 16.52 -5.62
C VAL A 145 -7.92 16.43 -5.36
N LEU A 146 -8.29 16.18 -4.11
CA LEU A 146 -9.66 16.27 -3.64
C LEU A 146 -9.81 17.55 -2.81
N SER A 147 -10.82 18.35 -3.13
CA SER A 147 -11.24 19.48 -2.29
C SER A 147 -11.71 19.02 -0.91
N ASP A 148 -11.73 19.91 0.08
CA ASP A 148 -12.19 19.57 1.43
C ASP A 148 -13.64 19.09 1.47
N THR A 149 -14.49 19.64 0.59
CA THR A 149 -15.87 19.20 0.41
C THR A 149 -15.94 17.76 -0.09
N GLU A 150 -15.17 17.41 -1.13
CA GLU A 150 -15.09 16.05 -1.66
C GLU A 150 -14.52 15.08 -0.63
N ARG A 151 -13.43 15.46 0.06
CA ARG A 151 -12.83 14.66 1.14
C ARG A 151 -13.86 14.35 2.23
N THR A 152 -14.64 15.36 2.63
CA THR A 152 -15.69 15.20 3.64
C THR A 152 -16.81 14.28 3.14
N ALA A 153 -17.25 14.43 1.89
CA ALA A 153 -18.27 13.59 1.29
C ALA A 153 -17.84 12.11 1.22
N VAL A 154 -16.62 11.84 0.75
CA VAL A 154 -16.04 10.49 0.67
C VAL A 154 -16.02 9.81 2.03
N LEU A 155 -15.61 10.53 3.08
CA LEU A 155 -15.52 9.98 4.43
C LEU A 155 -16.89 9.75 5.09
N LYS A 156 -17.90 10.56 4.75
CA LYS A 156 -19.28 10.39 5.22
C LYS A 156 -19.98 9.20 4.56
N ASN A 157 -19.88 9.07 3.23
CA ASN A 157 -20.64 8.07 2.46
C ASN A 157 -20.20 6.62 2.73
N LEU A 158 -18.90 6.40 2.94
CA LEU A 158 -18.33 5.06 3.17
C LEU A 158 -18.34 4.62 4.66
N SER A 159 -19.01 5.40 5.52
CA SER A 159 -19.29 5.04 6.92
C SER A 159 -20.68 4.44 7.12
N ARG A 160 -21.52 4.44 6.08
CA ARG A 160 -22.80 3.73 6.09
C ARG A 160 -22.50 2.26 5.80
N PRO A 161 -22.80 1.30 6.70
CA PRO A 161 -22.74 -0.10 6.32
C PRO A 161 -23.71 -0.29 5.16
N THR A 162 -23.23 -0.91 4.08
CA THR A 162 -24.10 -1.43 3.03
C THR A 162 -25.08 -2.36 3.73
N ARG A 163 -26.30 -1.89 3.96
CA ARG A 163 -27.39 -2.78 4.32
C ARG A 163 -27.66 -3.58 3.06
N ASP A 164 -27.35 -4.88 3.10
CA ASP A 164 -27.97 -5.82 2.18
C ASP A 164 -29.48 -5.55 2.21
N GLN A 165 -30.01 -5.23 1.04
CA GLN A 165 -31.44 -5.20 0.78
C GLN A 165 -31.80 -6.50 0.04
N PRO A 166 -33.04 -6.99 0.26
CA PRO A 166 -33.40 -8.40 0.32
C PRO A 166 -33.33 -9.16 -1.00
#